data_AF-A0A814FL91-F1
#
_entry.id   AF-A0A814FL91-F1
#
_cell.length_a   1.000
_cell.length_b   1.000
_cell.length_c   1.000
_cell.angle_alpha   90.00
_cell.angle_beta   90.00
_cell.angle_gamma   90.00
#
_symmetry.space_group_name_H-M   'P 1'
#
loop_
_entity.id
_entity.type
_entity.pdbx_description
1 polymer ?
#
loop_
_entity_poly.entity_id
_entity_poly.type
_entity_poly.pdbx_seq_one_letter_code
_entity_poly.pdbx_strand_id
1 'polypeptide(L)'
;MASAAVAKPERRIACCIGNGSYSHQSNRLQQSANNVNDLGTLFKTLGFDVTTIINGNRERLSQAIKTLTQNVKQGDLIIFYYCGQTYQVNGIDYLIHVDDEQLNSESDVASSALNIQEILNLLSETGKHFAIILVVDSSKIYQLGNARESKSKADVPSSRGIRKINLPRETIVQFACDVDQMVNVITHNDRNTLYTKILLQYMAKEYVHVKDIFKYIENDVYQQTNRQQRPSSANRLSKGLQVFLNYGIVVPKLRIEEFISDAKLSREEEAYFSECKEYYKLTKEPLVCISDEVLARDSSYSCTTLKLAVD
;
A
#
# COMPACT_ATOMS: atom_id res chain seq x y z
N MET A 1 32.07 5.95 -19.76
CA MET A 1 31.17 4.84 -19.40
C MET A 1 29.75 5.34 -19.54
N ALA A 2 28.99 4.84 -20.51
CA ALA A 2 27.59 5.23 -20.66
C ALA A 2 26.83 4.75 -19.42
N SER A 3 26.17 5.67 -18.70
CA SER A 3 25.22 5.32 -17.65
C SER A 3 24.17 4.41 -18.27
N ALA A 4 24.09 3.15 -17.83
CA ALA A 4 23.06 2.24 -18.31
C ALA A 4 21.71 2.83 -17.91
N ALA A 5 20.90 3.21 -18.90
CA ALA A 5 19.56 3.75 -18.64
C ALA A 5 18.77 2.74 -17.81
N VAL A 6 18.28 3.15 -16.65
CA VAL A 6 17.45 2.30 -15.82
C VAL A 6 16.16 1.99 -16.57
N ALA A 7 15.89 0.71 -16.82
CA ALA A 7 14.65 0.29 -17.48
C ALA A 7 13.44 0.82 -16.71
N LYS A 8 12.53 1.48 -17.41
CA LYS A 8 11.29 2.02 -16.85
C LYS A 8 10.10 1.19 -17.37
N PRO A 9 9.02 1.06 -16.58
CA PRO A 9 7.80 0.43 -17.07
C PRO A 9 7.18 1.25 -18.20
N GLU A 10 6.50 0.58 -19.12
CA GLU A 10 5.78 1.22 -20.24
C GLU A 10 4.51 1.93 -19.76
N ARG A 11 3.80 1.33 -18.80
CA ARG A 11 2.69 1.95 -18.06
C ARG A 11 2.70 1.51 -16.61
N ARG A 12 1.95 2.23 -15.78
CA ARG A 12 1.90 2.02 -14.33
C ARG A 12 0.44 1.95 -13.92
N ILE A 13 0.02 0.83 -13.35
CA ILE A 13 -1.38 0.57 -13.00
C ILE A 13 -1.48 0.31 -11.51
N ALA A 14 -2.43 0.94 -10.83
CA ALA A 14 -2.72 0.68 -9.44
C ALA A 14 -4.20 0.31 -9.24
N CYS A 15 -4.44 -0.77 -8.49
CA CYS A 15 -5.75 -1.12 -7.98
C CYS A 15 -5.70 -1.04 -6.45
N CYS A 16 -6.47 -0.13 -5.86
CA CYS A 16 -6.53 0.11 -4.43
C CYS A 16 -7.90 -0.30 -3.90
N ILE A 17 -7.94 -1.27 -2.99
CA ILE A 17 -9.18 -1.82 -2.43
C ILE A 17 -9.16 -1.63 -0.92
N GLY A 18 -10.18 -0.94 -0.39
CA GLY A 18 -10.31 -0.61 1.02
C GLY A 18 -11.62 -1.15 1.54
N ASN A 19 -11.58 -2.30 2.23
CA ASN A 19 -12.74 -2.91 2.85
C ASN A 19 -12.69 -2.70 4.36
N GLY A 20 -13.72 -2.08 4.90
CA GLY A 20 -13.79 -1.71 6.31
C GLY A 20 -15.17 -1.84 6.93
N SER A 21 -16.24 -1.81 6.12
CA SER A 21 -17.63 -1.89 6.57
C SER A 21 -18.14 -3.33 6.61
N TYR A 22 -17.40 -4.20 7.29
CA TYR A 22 -17.80 -5.58 7.59
C TYR A 22 -19.04 -5.63 8.48
N SER A 23 -19.85 -6.68 8.33
CA SER A 23 -21.11 -6.85 9.07
C SER A 23 -20.87 -6.87 10.58
N HIS A 24 -19.93 -7.71 11.03
CA HIS A 24 -19.55 -7.85 12.43
C HIS A 24 -18.64 -6.70 12.91
N GLN A 25 -19.01 -6.09 14.04
CA GLN A 25 -18.27 -4.96 14.63
C GLN A 25 -16.79 -5.29 14.90
N SER A 26 -16.48 -6.51 15.32
CA SER A 26 -15.11 -6.94 15.60
C SER A 26 -14.21 -6.96 14.36
N ASN A 27 -14.80 -7.00 13.15
CA ASN A 27 -14.06 -7.04 11.89
C ASN A 27 -13.95 -5.66 11.22
N ARG A 28 -14.71 -4.66 11.68
CA ARG A 28 -14.71 -3.32 11.05
C ARG A 28 -13.34 -2.67 11.10
N LEU A 29 -12.98 -2.01 10.01
CA LEU A 29 -11.71 -1.29 9.83
C LEU A 29 -12.00 0.10 9.25
N GLN A 30 -12.15 1.10 10.13
CA GLN A 30 -12.61 2.44 9.72
C GLN A 30 -11.59 3.17 8.83
N GLN A 31 -10.31 2.82 8.95
CA GLN A 31 -9.20 3.42 8.22
C GLN A 31 -9.17 3.03 6.74
N SER A 32 -9.77 1.89 6.34
CA SER A 32 -9.59 1.32 5.00
C SER A 32 -9.96 2.30 3.88
N ALA A 33 -11.00 3.11 4.06
CA ALA A 33 -11.43 4.10 3.08
C ALA A 33 -10.42 5.25 2.95
N ASN A 34 -9.91 5.77 4.06
CA ASN A 34 -8.90 6.83 4.06
C ASN A 34 -7.60 6.32 3.41
N ASN A 35 -7.16 5.12 3.78
CA ASN A 35 -5.95 4.50 3.26
C ASN A 35 -5.94 4.48 1.72
N VAL A 36 -7.03 4.00 1.11
CA VAL A 36 -7.11 3.90 -0.36
C VAL A 36 -7.37 5.21 -1.07
N ASN A 37 -8.02 6.18 -0.41
CA ASN A 37 -8.17 7.52 -0.97
C ASN A 37 -6.83 8.24 -1.03
N ASP A 38 -6.06 8.18 0.05
CA ASP A 38 -4.79 8.87 0.19
C ASP A 38 -3.72 8.21 -0.71
N LEU A 39 -3.62 6.86 -0.68
CA LEU A 39 -2.76 6.11 -1.61
C LEU A 39 -3.19 6.31 -3.06
N GLY A 40 -4.49 6.27 -3.36
CA GLY A 40 -4.98 6.48 -4.72
C GLY A 40 -4.60 7.86 -5.27
N THR A 41 -4.65 8.89 -4.41
CA THR A 41 -4.23 10.25 -4.77
C THR A 41 -2.73 10.34 -5.01
N LEU A 42 -1.91 9.68 -4.17
CA LEU A 42 -0.47 9.63 -4.38
C LEU A 42 -0.10 8.83 -5.63
N PHE A 43 -0.69 7.66 -5.86
CA PHE A 43 -0.47 6.88 -7.08
C PHE A 43 -0.81 7.69 -8.35
N LYS A 44 -1.94 8.40 -8.38
CA LYS A 44 -2.28 9.29 -9.51
C LYS A 44 -1.21 10.37 -9.71
N THR A 45 -0.72 10.97 -8.62
CA THR A 45 0.35 11.98 -8.66
C THR A 45 1.64 11.41 -9.24
N LEU A 46 1.95 10.16 -8.92
CA LEU A 46 3.12 9.45 -9.42
C LEU A 46 2.92 8.88 -10.83
N GLY A 47 1.79 9.18 -11.51
CA GLY A 47 1.53 8.78 -12.89
C GLY A 47 1.04 7.35 -13.05
N PHE A 48 0.35 6.81 -12.06
CA PHE A 48 -0.38 5.54 -12.20
C PHE A 48 -1.80 5.77 -12.72
N ASP A 49 -2.27 4.83 -13.54
CA ASP A 49 -3.68 4.64 -13.83
C ASP A 49 -4.34 3.92 -12.62
N VAL A 50 -5.18 4.64 -11.87
CA VAL A 50 -5.67 4.16 -10.57
C VAL A 50 -7.14 3.77 -10.61
N THR A 51 -7.43 2.54 -10.19
CA THR A 51 -8.76 2.07 -9.79
C THR A 51 -8.87 2.03 -8.27
N THR A 52 -9.87 2.70 -7.70
CA THR A 52 -10.13 2.68 -6.26
C THR A 52 -11.50 2.05 -5.97
N ILE A 53 -11.54 1.12 -5.02
CA ILE A 53 -12.76 0.46 -4.56
C ILE A 53 -12.82 0.57 -3.05
N ILE A 54 -13.90 1.15 -2.55
CA ILE A 54 -14.19 1.22 -1.12
C ILE A 54 -15.38 0.30 -0.84
N ASN A 55 -15.22 -0.56 0.17
CA ASN A 55 -16.22 -1.53 0.61
C ASN A 55 -16.81 -2.33 -0.56
N GLY A 56 -15.92 -3.00 -1.29
CA GLY A 56 -16.31 -3.86 -2.40
C GLY A 56 -16.90 -5.17 -1.91
N ASN A 57 -18.08 -5.51 -2.43
CA ASN A 57 -18.67 -6.84 -2.28
C ASN A 57 -17.95 -7.85 -3.20
N ARG A 58 -18.23 -9.14 -3.03
CA ARG A 58 -17.58 -10.22 -3.81
C ARG A 58 -17.63 -9.97 -5.31
N GLU A 59 -18.80 -9.63 -5.84
CA GLU A 59 -19.02 -9.41 -7.27
C GLU A 59 -18.16 -8.23 -7.78
N ARG A 60 -18.22 -7.08 -7.11
CA ARG A 60 -17.49 -5.87 -7.52
C ARG A 60 -15.98 -6.10 -7.49
N LEU A 61 -15.48 -6.79 -6.47
CA LEU A 61 -14.06 -7.13 -6.37
C LEU A 61 -13.63 -8.09 -7.48
N SER A 62 -14.42 -9.14 -7.72
CA SER A 62 -14.15 -10.11 -8.78
C SER A 62 -14.14 -9.47 -10.16
N GLN A 63 -15.12 -8.59 -10.43
CA GLN A 63 -15.20 -7.84 -11.68
C GLN A 63 -14.02 -6.87 -11.83
N ALA A 64 -13.61 -6.19 -10.76
CA ALA A 64 -12.46 -5.31 -10.79
C ALA A 64 -11.14 -6.04 -11.05
N ILE A 65 -10.93 -7.19 -10.41
CA ILE A 65 -9.76 -8.05 -10.66
C ILE A 65 -9.77 -8.52 -12.12
N LYS A 66 -10.92 -8.98 -12.62
CA LYS A 66 -11.07 -9.39 -14.03
C LYS A 66 -10.78 -8.24 -15.00
N THR A 67 -11.32 -7.05 -14.74
CA THR A 67 -11.06 -5.88 -15.60
C THR A 67 -9.58 -5.46 -15.53
N LEU A 68 -8.98 -5.50 -14.34
CA LEU A 68 -7.56 -5.22 -14.17
C LEU A 68 -6.71 -6.20 -14.99
N THR A 69 -6.96 -7.50 -14.86
CA THR A 69 -6.17 -8.55 -15.54
C THR A 69 -6.32 -8.48 -17.06
N GLN A 70 -7.52 -8.19 -17.57
CA GLN A 70 -7.77 -7.95 -19.00
C GLN A 70 -7.05 -6.71 -19.55
N ASN A 71 -6.77 -5.73 -18.69
CA ASN A 71 -6.11 -4.49 -19.07
C ASN A 71 -4.58 -4.55 -18.97
N VAL A 72 -4.02 -5.61 -18.38
CA VAL A 72 -2.57 -5.81 -18.28
C VAL A 72 -1.97 -5.99 -19.68
N LYS A 73 -0.93 -5.22 -19.96
CA LYS A 73 -0.14 -5.25 -21.20
C LYS A 73 1.32 -5.52 -20.88
N GLN A 74 2.08 -5.80 -21.94
CA GLN A 74 3.52 -5.93 -21.87
C GLN A 74 4.14 -4.66 -21.27
N GLY A 75 5.14 -4.82 -20.39
CA GLY A 75 5.86 -3.70 -19.78
C GLY A 75 5.12 -2.97 -18.64
N ASP A 76 3.93 -3.42 -18.24
CA ASP A 76 3.19 -2.78 -17.15
C ASP A 76 3.84 -3.04 -15.78
N LEU A 77 3.99 -1.98 -14.98
CA LEU A 77 4.17 -2.07 -13.53
C LEU A 77 2.80 -2.09 -12.86
N ILE A 78 2.48 -3.17 -12.18
CA ILE A 78 1.16 -3.38 -11.57
C ILE A 78 1.30 -3.32 -10.05
N ILE A 79 0.45 -2.53 -9.41
CA ILE A 79 0.32 -2.50 -7.96
C ILE A 79 -1.10 -2.85 -7.58
N PHE A 80 -1.25 -3.90 -6.78
CA PHE A 80 -2.51 -4.24 -6.14
C PHE A 80 -2.35 -3.98 -4.64
N TYR A 81 -3.05 -2.98 -4.14
CA TYR A 81 -3.08 -2.65 -2.72
C TYR A 81 -4.45 -3.02 -2.14
N TYR A 82 -4.45 -3.81 -1.08
CA TYR A 82 -5.64 -4.16 -0.33
C TYR A 82 -5.49 -3.76 1.14
N CYS A 83 -6.44 -3.02 1.68
CA CYS A 83 -6.59 -2.77 3.10
C CYS A 83 -7.92 -3.34 3.58
N GLY A 84 -7.87 -4.25 4.55
CA GLY A 84 -9.04 -4.97 5.03
C GLY A 84 -8.67 -6.21 5.81
N GLN A 85 -9.68 -7.01 6.15
CA GLN A 85 -9.49 -8.27 6.86
C GLN A 85 -9.06 -9.39 5.91
N THR A 86 -8.25 -10.31 6.44
CA THR A 86 -7.79 -11.50 5.73
C THR A 86 -8.06 -12.75 6.57
N TYR A 87 -8.18 -13.89 5.91
CA TYR A 87 -8.27 -15.19 6.59
C TYR A 87 -7.38 -16.21 5.85
N GLN A 88 -6.77 -17.14 6.59
CA GLN A 88 -5.92 -18.17 6.00
C GLN A 88 -6.59 -19.55 6.15
N VAL A 89 -6.70 -20.29 5.04
CA VAL A 89 -7.21 -21.67 5.02
C VAL A 89 -6.12 -22.57 4.43
N ASN A 90 -5.66 -23.58 5.16
CA ASN A 90 -4.66 -24.56 4.69
C ASN A 90 -3.32 -23.95 4.19
N GLY A 91 -2.96 -22.76 4.71
CA GLY A 91 -1.76 -22.00 4.31
C GLY A 91 -1.97 -21.07 3.11
N ILE A 92 -3.18 -20.98 2.57
CA ILE A 92 -3.56 -20.06 1.49
C ILE A 92 -4.29 -18.87 2.10
N ASP A 93 -3.92 -17.66 1.70
CA ASP A 93 -4.51 -16.43 2.22
C ASP A 93 -5.60 -15.88 1.31
N TYR A 94 -6.69 -15.46 1.94
CA TYR A 94 -7.88 -14.94 1.30
C TYR A 94 -8.16 -13.50 1.76
N LEU A 95 -8.54 -12.64 0.81
CA LEU A 95 -9.03 -11.28 1.07
C LEU A 95 -10.54 -11.33 1.29
N ILE A 96 -11.03 -10.67 2.34
CA ILE A 96 -12.44 -10.73 2.72
C ILE A 96 -13.21 -9.56 2.09
N HIS A 97 -14.32 -9.89 1.42
CA HIS A 97 -15.28 -8.93 0.86
C HIS A 97 -16.23 -8.38 1.96
N VAL A 98 -16.92 -7.26 1.74
CA VAL A 98 -17.76 -6.66 2.81
C VAL A 98 -19.12 -7.32 3.02
N ASP A 99 -19.62 -8.08 2.05
CA ASP A 99 -20.79 -8.96 2.15
C ASP A 99 -20.41 -10.29 2.82
N ASP A 100 -19.87 -10.20 4.03
CA ASP A 100 -19.19 -11.25 4.79
C ASP A 100 -20.10 -12.10 5.69
N GLU A 101 -21.40 -11.82 5.71
CA GLU A 101 -22.40 -12.45 6.60
C GLU A 101 -22.47 -13.98 6.47
N GLN A 102 -22.13 -14.51 5.30
CA GLN A 102 -22.15 -15.95 5.02
C GLN A 102 -20.81 -16.64 5.38
N LEU A 103 -19.78 -15.90 5.78
CA LEU A 103 -18.46 -16.45 6.10
C LEU A 103 -18.42 -16.96 7.55
N ASN A 104 -18.94 -18.18 7.74
CA ASN A 104 -19.14 -18.81 9.04
C ASN A 104 -18.20 -19.98 9.33
N SER A 105 -17.47 -20.44 8.31
CA SER A 105 -16.49 -21.53 8.37
C SER A 105 -15.33 -21.31 7.39
N GLU A 106 -14.26 -22.08 7.53
CA GLU A 106 -13.15 -22.06 6.57
C GLU A 106 -13.56 -22.51 5.17
N SER A 107 -14.57 -23.39 5.07
CA SER A 107 -15.13 -23.82 3.78
C SER A 107 -15.86 -22.66 3.08
N ASP A 108 -16.56 -21.81 3.83
CA ASP A 108 -17.22 -20.63 3.28
C ASP A 108 -16.18 -19.62 2.78
N VAL A 109 -15.11 -19.41 3.55
CA VAL A 109 -13.96 -18.57 3.13
C VAL A 109 -13.34 -19.12 1.85
N ALA A 110 -13.00 -20.41 1.82
CA ALA A 110 -12.32 -21.01 0.67
C ALA A 110 -13.17 -20.98 -0.62
N SER A 111 -14.50 -20.95 -0.50
CA SER A 111 -15.44 -20.97 -1.65
C SER A 111 -15.94 -19.58 -2.07
N SER A 112 -15.89 -18.58 -1.19
CA SER A 112 -16.46 -17.25 -1.44
C SER A 112 -15.45 -16.09 -1.40
N ALA A 113 -14.43 -16.17 -0.56
CA ALA A 113 -13.43 -15.12 -0.44
C ALA A 113 -12.44 -15.13 -1.62
N LEU A 114 -11.62 -14.08 -1.71
CA LEU A 114 -10.72 -13.87 -2.85
C LEU A 114 -9.35 -14.48 -2.56
N ASN A 115 -8.98 -15.54 -3.27
CA ASN A 115 -7.71 -16.21 -3.12
C ASN A 115 -6.54 -15.36 -3.66
N ILE A 116 -5.58 -15.00 -2.79
CA ILE A 116 -4.41 -14.20 -3.18
C ILE A 116 -3.59 -14.89 -4.27
N GLN A 117 -3.43 -16.21 -4.21
CA GLN A 117 -2.66 -16.97 -5.19
C GLN A 117 -3.31 -16.88 -6.59
N GLU A 118 -4.64 -16.93 -6.67
CA GLU A 118 -5.35 -16.78 -7.93
C GLU A 118 -5.20 -15.38 -8.51
N ILE A 119 -5.28 -14.34 -7.67
CA ILE A 119 -5.04 -12.95 -8.11
C ILE A 119 -3.63 -12.82 -8.71
N LEU A 120 -2.61 -13.35 -8.04
CA LEU A 120 -1.24 -13.32 -8.54
C LEU A 120 -1.08 -14.08 -9.86
N ASN A 121 -1.69 -15.26 -9.97
CA ASN A 121 -1.64 -16.06 -11.19
C ASN A 121 -2.26 -15.29 -12.36
N LEU A 122 -3.46 -14.72 -12.17
CA LEU A 122 -4.17 -13.94 -13.19
C LEU A 122 -3.38 -12.69 -13.62
N LEU A 123 -2.80 -11.95 -12.67
CA LEU A 123 -1.99 -10.76 -13.00
C LEU A 123 -0.72 -11.12 -13.79
N SER A 124 -0.16 -12.31 -13.55
CA SER A 124 1.05 -12.77 -14.21
C SER A 124 0.81 -13.55 -15.51
N GLU A 125 -0.44 -13.81 -15.87
CA GLU A 125 -0.82 -14.71 -16.96
C GLU A 125 -0.23 -14.30 -18.30
N THR A 126 -0.13 -12.99 -18.57
CA THR A 126 0.49 -12.48 -19.80
C THR A 126 1.96 -12.83 -19.92
N GLY A 127 2.63 -13.11 -18.79
CA GLY A 127 4.05 -13.40 -18.71
C GLY A 127 4.90 -12.32 -19.37
N LYS A 128 4.47 -11.05 -19.35
CA LYS A 128 5.14 -9.93 -20.02
C LYS A 128 5.10 -8.61 -19.25
N HIS A 129 4.58 -8.61 -18.03
CA HIS A 129 4.63 -7.45 -17.12
C HIS A 129 6.07 -7.06 -16.77
N PHE A 130 6.27 -5.79 -16.42
CA PHE A 130 7.53 -5.28 -15.88
C PHE A 130 7.74 -5.78 -14.45
N ALA A 131 6.77 -5.56 -13.56
CA ALA A 131 6.75 -6.13 -12.22
C ALA A 131 5.32 -6.12 -11.64
N ILE A 132 5.04 -7.03 -10.71
CA ILE A 132 3.81 -7.07 -9.91
C ILE A 132 4.17 -6.80 -8.45
N ILE A 133 3.47 -5.86 -7.82
CA ILE A 133 3.59 -5.56 -6.40
C ILE A 133 2.21 -5.77 -5.78
N LEU A 134 2.09 -6.75 -4.90
CA LEU A 134 0.89 -6.95 -4.09
C LEU A 134 1.17 -6.47 -2.67
N VAL A 135 0.35 -5.57 -2.14
CA VAL A 135 0.44 -5.09 -0.77
C VAL A 135 -0.87 -5.44 -0.05
N VAL A 136 -0.76 -6.13 1.07
CA VAL A 136 -1.89 -6.55 1.92
C VAL A 136 -1.74 -5.89 3.29
N ASP A 137 -2.45 -4.78 3.47
CA ASP A 137 -2.54 -4.03 4.71
C ASP A 137 -3.65 -4.61 5.61
N SER A 138 -3.31 -5.72 6.24
CA SER A 138 -4.10 -6.43 7.23
C SER A 138 -3.23 -6.72 8.45
N SER A 139 -3.62 -6.22 9.61
CA SER A 139 -2.95 -6.50 10.89
C SER A 139 -3.76 -7.40 11.82
N LYS A 140 -5.00 -7.75 11.41
CA LYS A 140 -5.93 -8.56 12.19
C LYS A 140 -6.49 -9.70 11.32
N ILE A 141 -6.73 -10.84 11.95
CA ILE A 141 -7.42 -11.96 11.30
C ILE A 141 -8.93 -11.70 11.39
N TYR A 142 -9.63 -11.95 10.28
CA TYR A 142 -11.08 -11.95 10.23
C TYR A 142 -11.67 -12.94 11.26
N GLN A 143 -12.65 -12.50 12.05
CA GLN A 143 -13.36 -13.35 12.99
C GLN A 143 -14.61 -13.94 12.31
N LEU A 144 -14.65 -15.26 12.15
CA LEU A 144 -15.81 -15.99 11.59
C LEU A 144 -17.04 -15.85 12.50
N GLY A 145 -18.23 -15.73 11.89
CA GLY A 145 -19.50 -15.47 12.60
C GLY A 145 -19.91 -16.53 13.63
N ASN A 146 -19.38 -17.75 13.53
CA ASN A 146 -19.62 -18.84 14.48
C ASN A 146 -18.66 -18.86 15.68
N ALA A 147 -17.72 -17.92 15.78
CA ALA A 147 -16.96 -17.69 17.00
C ALA A 147 -17.88 -17.03 18.04
N ARG A 148 -18.86 -17.80 18.54
CA ARG A 148 -19.52 -17.53 19.82
C ARG A 148 -18.43 -17.16 20.81
N GLU A 149 -18.72 -16.21 21.66
CA GLU A 149 -17.94 -15.73 22.82
C GLU A 149 -17.33 -16.88 23.66
N SER A 150 -16.35 -17.61 23.13
CA SER A 150 -15.58 -18.60 23.87
C SER A 150 -14.61 -17.79 24.71
N LYS A 151 -15.00 -17.66 25.99
CA LYS A 151 -14.29 -17.00 27.09
C LYS A 151 -12.98 -17.70 27.46
N SER A 152 -12.18 -18.11 26.49
CA SER A 152 -10.88 -18.71 26.70
C SER A 152 -9.93 -18.18 25.63
N LYS A 153 -8.93 -17.39 26.05
CA LYS A 153 -7.75 -17.01 25.25
C LYS A 153 -6.96 -18.22 24.68
N ALA A 154 -7.40 -19.45 24.98
CA ALA A 154 -6.79 -20.71 24.59
C ALA A 154 -7.40 -21.37 23.33
N ASP A 155 -8.58 -20.95 22.87
CA ASP A 155 -9.32 -21.65 21.78
C ASP A 155 -9.28 -20.92 20.42
N VAL A 156 -8.35 -19.97 20.23
CA VAL A 156 -8.06 -19.48 18.87
C VAL A 156 -7.43 -20.65 18.11
N PRO A 157 -7.99 -21.12 16.98
CA PRO A 157 -7.46 -22.28 16.26
C PRO A 157 -5.96 -22.11 16.01
N SER A 158 -5.16 -22.92 16.69
CA SER A 158 -3.71 -22.87 16.69
C SER A 158 -3.09 -23.62 15.51
N SER A 159 -3.84 -23.84 14.43
CA SER A 159 -3.35 -24.42 13.18
C SER A 159 -3.16 -23.33 12.13
N ARG A 160 -2.42 -22.27 12.47
CA ARG A 160 -1.93 -21.31 11.48
C ARG A 160 -0.77 -21.97 10.74
N GLY A 161 -1.01 -22.32 9.48
CA GLY A 161 -0.01 -22.97 8.64
C GLY A 161 1.03 -21.98 8.13
N ILE A 162 2.19 -22.50 7.72
CA ILE A 162 3.17 -21.70 6.98
C ILE A 162 2.48 -21.13 5.73
N ARG A 163 2.60 -19.82 5.50
CA ARG A 163 2.08 -19.12 4.31
C ARG A 163 2.64 -19.76 3.04
N LYS A 164 1.77 -20.34 2.22
CA LYS A 164 2.11 -20.98 0.94
C LYS A 164 1.80 -20.00 -0.19
N ILE A 165 2.76 -19.13 -0.49
CA ILE A 165 2.66 -18.22 -1.63
C ILE A 165 3.69 -18.60 -2.70
N ASN A 166 3.21 -18.96 -3.89
CA ASN A 166 4.05 -19.19 -5.05
C ASN A 166 4.10 -17.89 -5.87
N LEU A 167 5.25 -17.23 -5.88
CA LEU A 167 5.41 -15.95 -6.56
C LEU A 167 5.62 -16.17 -8.06
N PRO A 168 4.79 -15.57 -8.93
CA PRO A 168 5.15 -15.42 -10.33
C PRO A 168 6.46 -14.64 -10.50
N ARG A 169 7.03 -14.66 -11.70
CA ARG A 169 8.27 -13.91 -11.95
C ARG A 169 8.06 -12.42 -11.73
N GLU A 170 9.14 -11.72 -11.38
CA GLU A 170 9.13 -10.26 -11.19
C GLU A 170 7.99 -9.79 -10.27
N THR A 171 7.72 -10.56 -9.21
CA THR A 171 6.64 -10.29 -8.26
C THR A 171 7.20 -10.07 -6.87
N ILE A 172 6.67 -9.09 -6.17
CA ILE A 172 6.86 -8.89 -4.73
C ILE A 172 5.49 -8.84 -4.06
N VAL A 173 5.37 -9.53 -2.93
CA VAL A 173 4.19 -9.50 -2.07
C VAL A 173 4.62 -8.99 -0.71
N GLN A 174 3.91 -8.00 -0.20
CA GLN A 174 4.19 -7.35 1.06
C GLN A 174 2.97 -7.45 1.96
N PHE A 175 3.15 -8.00 3.15
CA PHE A 175 2.14 -8.01 4.20
C PHE A 175 2.47 -6.95 5.24
N ALA A 176 1.47 -6.20 5.68
CA ALA A 176 1.65 -5.23 6.77
C ALA A 176 1.90 -5.92 8.13
N CYS A 177 1.58 -7.20 8.25
CA CYS A 177 1.84 -8.00 9.43
C CYS A 177 2.10 -9.46 9.07
N ASP A 178 3.06 -10.08 9.74
CA ASP A 178 3.30 -11.52 9.64
C ASP A 178 2.13 -12.33 10.24
N VAL A 179 1.89 -13.52 9.70
CA VAL A 179 0.78 -14.42 10.07
C VAL A 179 0.86 -14.80 11.55
N ASP A 180 2.08 -15.03 12.04
CA ASP A 180 2.35 -15.43 13.42
C ASP A 180 2.24 -14.26 14.41
N GLN A 181 2.32 -13.03 13.89
CA GLN A 181 2.33 -11.80 14.68
C GLN A 181 1.09 -10.93 14.45
N MET A 182 0.00 -11.47 13.89
CA MET A 182 -1.24 -10.67 13.73
C MET A 182 -1.76 -10.23 15.11
N VAL A 183 -1.67 -8.92 15.35
CA VAL A 183 -1.96 -8.26 16.63
C VAL A 183 -2.90 -7.07 16.40
N ASN A 184 -3.78 -6.81 17.36
CA ASN A 184 -4.63 -5.60 17.36
C ASN A 184 -3.80 -4.37 17.75
N VAL A 185 -2.90 -3.92 16.87
CA VAL A 185 -2.12 -2.69 17.08
C VAL A 185 -2.75 -1.49 16.38
N ILE A 186 -3.90 -1.67 15.74
CA ILE A 186 -4.64 -0.56 15.15
C ILE A 186 -5.08 0.38 16.27
N THR A 187 -4.45 1.54 16.34
CA THR A 187 -4.91 2.70 17.09
C THR A 187 -6.22 3.14 16.44
N HIS A 188 -7.36 2.81 17.07
CA HIS A 188 -8.68 3.01 16.49
C HIS A 188 -9.02 4.49 16.21
N ASN A 189 -8.20 5.42 16.69
CA ASN A 189 -8.41 6.86 16.55
C ASN A 189 -7.60 7.48 15.41
N ASP A 190 -6.71 6.73 14.76
CA ASP A 190 -5.95 7.26 13.63
C ASP A 190 -6.75 7.23 12.33
N ARG A 191 -6.61 8.28 11.52
CA ARG A 191 -7.21 8.42 10.18
C ARG A 191 -6.83 7.24 9.27
N ASN A 192 -5.55 6.90 9.23
CA ASN A 192 -4.95 5.87 8.39
C ASN A 192 -4.25 4.81 9.25
N THR A 193 -4.09 3.59 8.73
CA THR A 193 -3.23 2.59 9.38
C THR A 193 -1.79 3.09 9.43
N LEU A 194 -1.05 2.70 10.48
CA LEU A 194 0.36 3.06 10.61
C LEU A 194 1.18 2.62 9.39
N TYR A 195 0.93 1.41 8.89
CA TYR A 195 1.59 0.88 7.70
C TYR A 195 1.38 1.80 6.50
N THR A 196 0.15 2.26 6.25
CA THR A 196 -0.16 3.15 5.13
C THR A 196 0.44 4.53 5.30
N LYS A 197 0.41 5.11 6.52
CA LYS A 197 1.09 6.37 6.81
C LYS A 197 2.57 6.32 6.41
N ILE A 198 3.27 5.26 6.82
CA ILE A 198 4.70 5.08 6.52
C ILE A 198 4.91 4.78 5.03
N LEU A 199 4.04 3.97 4.40
CA LEU A 199 4.12 3.68 2.96
C LEU A 199 4.01 4.95 2.11
N LEU A 200 3.07 5.85 2.44
CA LEU A 200 2.91 7.14 1.75
C LEU A 200 4.21 7.98 1.82
N GLN A 201 4.88 8.01 2.97
CA GLN A 201 6.14 8.73 3.15
C GLN A 201 7.26 8.17 2.27
N TYR A 202 7.43 6.84 2.23
CA TYR A 202 8.49 6.23 1.41
C TYR A 202 8.16 6.24 -0.09
N MET A 203 6.89 6.18 -0.47
CA MET A 203 6.46 6.32 -1.86
C MET A 203 6.73 7.73 -2.42
N ALA A 204 6.74 8.75 -1.57
CA ALA A 204 7.09 10.11 -1.96
C ALA A 204 8.57 10.24 -2.34
N LYS A 205 9.45 9.37 -1.82
CA LYS A 205 10.90 9.45 -2.06
C LYS A 205 11.25 8.97 -3.47
N GLU A 206 12.00 9.79 -4.19
CA GLU A 206 12.41 9.50 -5.57
C GLU A 206 13.45 8.38 -5.64
N TYR A 207 13.33 7.52 -6.65
CA TYR A 207 14.32 6.49 -7.00
C TYR A 207 14.74 5.56 -5.85
N VAL A 208 13.90 5.39 -4.82
CA VAL A 208 14.11 4.37 -3.80
C VAL A 208 13.57 3.05 -4.30
N HIS A 209 14.45 2.05 -4.40
CA HIS A 209 14.09 0.72 -4.88
C HIS A 209 12.98 0.13 -3.99
N VAL A 210 11.98 -0.51 -4.58
CA VAL A 210 10.79 -1.01 -3.85
C VAL A 210 11.16 -1.96 -2.70
N LYS A 211 12.21 -2.77 -2.89
CA LYS A 211 12.74 -3.65 -1.82
C LYS A 211 13.22 -2.87 -0.60
N ASP A 212 13.87 -1.73 -0.82
CA ASP A 212 14.39 -0.90 0.25
C ASP A 212 13.25 -0.15 0.94
N ILE A 213 12.26 0.34 0.18
CA ILE A 213 11.00 0.87 0.74
C ILE A 213 10.38 -0.12 1.72
N PHE A 214 10.19 -1.38 1.32
CA PHE A 214 9.59 -2.39 2.19
C PHE A 214 10.46 -2.76 3.40
N LYS A 215 11.78 -2.79 3.24
CA LYS A 215 12.72 -2.96 4.36
C LYS A 215 12.61 -1.81 5.38
N TYR A 216 12.50 -0.58 4.91
CA TYR A 216 12.35 0.58 5.80
C TYR A 216 10.99 0.58 6.50
N ILE A 217 9.92 0.24 5.79
CA ILE A 217 8.58 0.08 6.39
C ILE A 217 8.59 -1.02 7.46
N GLU A 218 9.22 -2.17 7.21
CA GLU A 218 9.35 -3.23 8.23
C GLU A 218 9.97 -2.68 9.51
N ASN A 219 11.11 -1.98 9.39
CA ASN A 219 11.79 -1.40 10.54
C ASN A 219 10.91 -0.39 11.29
N ASP A 220 10.34 0.58 10.58
CA ASP A 220 9.63 1.69 11.21
C ASP A 220 8.32 1.25 11.86
N VAL A 221 7.57 0.34 11.22
CA VAL A 221 6.38 -0.28 11.82
C VAL A 221 6.79 -1.08 13.06
N TYR A 222 7.84 -1.90 12.96
CA TYR A 222 8.28 -2.72 14.10
C TYR A 222 8.72 -1.87 15.29
N GLN A 223 9.40 -0.74 15.09
CA GLN A 223 9.78 0.15 16.19
C GLN A 223 8.57 0.92 16.74
N GLN A 224 7.76 1.54 15.89
CA GLN A 224 6.64 2.39 16.34
C GLN A 224 5.51 1.61 17.00
N THR A 225 5.41 0.30 16.72
CA THR A 225 4.47 -0.61 17.40
C THR A 225 5.06 -1.27 18.64
N ASN A 226 6.20 -0.80 19.16
CA ASN A 226 6.90 -1.45 20.27
C ASN A 226 7.12 -2.95 20.02
N ARG A 227 7.50 -3.30 18.79
CA ARG A 227 7.82 -4.65 18.33
C ARG A 227 6.62 -5.60 18.25
N GLN A 228 5.40 -5.07 18.26
CA GLN A 228 4.19 -5.88 18.23
C GLN A 228 3.77 -6.26 16.80
N GLN A 229 3.92 -5.34 15.84
CA GLN A 229 3.59 -5.58 14.44
C GLN A 229 4.88 -5.64 13.61
N ARG A 230 5.06 -6.72 12.86
CA ARG A 230 6.18 -6.87 11.94
C ARG A 230 5.69 -7.13 10.50
N PRO A 231 5.85 -6.16 9.58
CA PRO A 231 5.63 -6.41 8.16
C PRO A 231 6.55 -7.51 7.64
N SER A 232 6.11 -8.25 6.62
CA SER A 232 6.90 -9.30 5.98
C SER A 232 6.78 -9.25 4.47
N SER A 233 7.84 -9.67 3.78
CA SER A 233 7.94 -9.60 2.32
C SER A 233 8.31 -10.95 1.71
N ALA A 234 7.69 -11.28 0.58
CA ALA A 234 8.08 -12.38 -0.29
C ALA A 234 8.44 -11.78 -1.65
N ASN A 235 9.65 -12.05 -2.13
CA ASN A 235 10.22 -11.34 -3.28
C ASN A 235 10.84 -12.29 -4.31
N ARG A 236 10.42 -12.14 -5.57
CA ARG A 236 10.95 -12.85 -6.75
C ARG A 236 11.35 -11.90 -7.88
N LEU A 237 11.73 -10.66 -7.55
CA LEU A 237 12.35 -9.74 -8.49
C LEU A 237 13.76 -10.22 -8.87
N SER A 238 14.08 -10.17 -10.16
CA SER A 238 15.41 -10.46 -10.69
C SER A 238 16.44 -9.48 -10.12
N LYS A 239 17.67 -9.96 -9.85
CA LYS A 239 18.74 -9.19 -9.19
C LYS A 239 19.05 -7.85 -9.87
N GLY A 240 18.93 -7.78 -11.19
CA GLY A 240 19.19 -6.56 -11.97
C GLY A 240 17.97 -5.69 -12.24
N LEU A 241 16.74 -6.15 -11.93
CA LEU A 241 15.53 -5.37 -12.19
C LEU A 241 15.39 -4.29 -11.12
N GLN A 242 15.37 -3.03 -11.56
CA GLN A 242 15.16 -1.86 -10.71
C GLN A 242 13.69 -1.43 -10.79
N VAL A 243 12.97 -1.55 -9.68
CA VAL A 243 11.56 -1.13 -9.59
C VAL A 243 11.44 0.02 -8.59
N PHE A 244 10.91 1.16 -9.06
CA PHE A 244 10.68 2.34 -8.24
C PHE A 244 9.18 2.66 -8.16
N LEU A 245 8.71 3.09 -6.98
CA LEU A 245 7.35 3.62 -6.83
C LEU A 245 7.28 5.10 -7.24
N ASN A 246 8.41 5.79 -7.27
CA ASN A 246 8.53 7.15 -7.75
C ASN A 246 9.75 7.30 -8.67
N TYR A 247 9.50 7.53 -9.96
CA TYR A 247 10.54 7.70 -11.00
C TYR A 247 10.91 9.19 -11.19
N GLY A 248 11.11 9.91 -10.09
CA GLY A 248 11.60 11.29 -10.09
C GLY A 248 10.53 12.38 -10.10
N ILE A 249 9.33 12.06 -9.61
CA ILE A 249 8.26 13.03 -9.38
C ILE A 249 8.42 13.61 -7.98
N VAL A 250 8.65 14.92 -7.88
CA VAL A 250 8.71 15.59 -6.58
C VAL A 250 7.33 15.62 -5.96
N VAL A 251 7.22 15.09 -4.74
CA VAL A 251 5.98 15.14 -3.95
C VAL A 251 6.23 16.07 -2.75
N PRO A 252 5.54 17.23 -2.66
CA PRO A 252 5.76 18.15 -1.56
C PRO A 252 5.43 17.53 -0.20
N LYS A 253 6.26 17.80 0.81
CA LYS A 253 6.15 17.21 2.16
C LYS A 253 4.79 17.44 2.82
N LEU A 254 4.27 18.66 2.73
CA LEU A 254 2.96 19.05 3.27
C LEU A 254 1.79 18.27 2.66
N ARG A 255 1.90 17.85 1.38
CA ARG A 255 0.91 16.97 0.75
C ARG A 255 0.92 15.56 1.35
N ILE A 256 2.06 15.11 1.88
CA ILE A 256 2.16 13.87 2.63
C ILE A 256 1.63 14.06 4.06
N GLU A 257 1.85 15.23 4.66
CA GLU A 257 1.29 15.59 5.97
C GLU A 257 -0.25 15.70 5.96
N GLU A 258 -0.87 16.16 4.87
CA GLU A 258 -2.33 16.11 4.66
C GLU A 258 -2.89 14.68 4.70
N PHE A 259 -2.12 13.70 4.20
CA PHE A 259 -2.52 12.29 4.29
C PHE A 259 -2.28 11.72 5.69
N ILE A 260 -1.30 12.25 6.43
CA ILE A 260 -0.89 11.69 7.73
C ILE A 260 -1.67 12.32 8.89
N SER A 261 -2.09 13.57 8.74
CA SER A 261 -2.83 14.36 9.72
C SER A 261 -4.01 15.05 9.02
N ASP A 262 -5.18 15.12 9.66
CA ASP A 262 -6.36 15.85 9.14
C ASP A 262 -6.15 17.39 9.06
N ALA A 263 -4.91 17.86 8.96
CA ALA A 263 -4.57 19.27 8.87
C ALA A 263 -5.01 19.84 7.51
N LYS A 264 -5.81 20.90 7.54
CA LYS A 264 -6.10 21.71 6.35
C LYS A 264 -4.90 22.61 6.06
N LEU A 265 -4.41 22.58 4.82
CA LEU A 265 -3.40 23.54 4.36
C LEU A 265 -3.94 24.97 4.44
N SER A 266 -3.06 25.90 4.77
CA SER A 266 -3.29 27.32 4.61
C SER A 266 -3.23 27.72 3.13
N ARG A 267 -3.83 28.87 2.79
CA ARG A 267 -3.77 29.43 1.42
C ARG A 267 -2.34 29.68 0.92
N GLU A 268 -1.42 29.97 1.84
CA GLU A 268 -0.02 30.25 1.55
C GLU A 268 0.72 28.97 1.16
N GLU A 269 0.45 27.87 1.86
CA GLU A 269 0.98 26.54 1.51
C GLU A 269 0.42 26.09 0.15
N GLU A 270 -0.88 26.28 -0.12
CA GLU A 270 -1.49 25.97 -1.42
C GLU A 270 -0.81 26.72 -2.58
N ALA A 271 -0.53 28.02 -2.41
CA ALA A 271 0.13 28.85 -3.42
C ALA A 271 1.57 28.39 -3.71
N TYR A 272 2.35 28.10 -2.66
CA TYR A 272 3.72 27.58 -2.77
C TYR A 272 3.77 26.27 -3.58
N PHE A 273 2.77 25.37 -3.44
CA PHE A 273 2.72 24.14 -4.23
C PHE A 273 2.38 24.34 -5.70
N SER A 274 1.58 25.36 -6.01
CA SER A 274 1.28 25.68 -7.40
C SER A 274 2.56 26.06 -8.14
N GLU A 275 3.40 26.89 -7.51
CA GLU A 275 4.71 27.29 -8.06
C GLU A 275 5.66 26.09 -8.18
N CYS A 276 5.74 25.23 -7.17
CA CYS A 276 6.61 24.04 -7.23
C CYS A 276 6.24 23.10 -8.39
N LYS A 277 4.94 22.90 -8.64
CA LYS A 277 4.43 22.10 -9.77
C LYS A 277 4.78 22.73 -11.11
N GLU A 278 4.69 24.05 -11.21
CA GLU A 278 4.95 24.79 -12.43
C GLU A 278 6.45 24.80 -12.79
N TYR A 279 7.31 24.96 -11.79
CA TYR A 279 8.76 24.82 -11.94
C TYR A 279 9.15 23.45 -12.49
N TYR A 280 8.70 22.36 -11.85
CA TYR A 280 9.02 21.00 -12.32
C TYR A 280 8.53 20.73 -13.75
N LYS A 281 7.35 21.26 -14.12
CA LYS A 281 6.84 21.13 -15.48
C LYS A 281 7.79 21.74 -16.50
N LEU A 282 8.36 22.91 -16.18
CA LEU A 282 9.25 23.70 -17.03
C LEU A 282 10.66 23.10 -17.10
N THR A 283 11.27 22.78 -15.97
CA THR A 283 12.70 22.45 -15.91
C THR A 283 12.97 20.95 -16.04
N LYS A 284 11.99 20.10 -15.68
CA LYS A 284 12.21 18.67 -15.42
C LYS A 284 13.25 18.40 -14.33
N GLU A 285 13.63 19.42 -13.57
CA GLU A 285 14.57 19.34 -12.47
C GLU A 285 13.80 19.28 -11.14
N PRO A 286 14.21 18.43 -10.19
CA PRO A 286 13.54 18.29 -8.92
C PRO A 286 13.75 19.53 -8.03
N LEU A 287 12.66 20.04 -7.46
CA LEU A 287 12.70 20.98 -6.34
C LEU A 287 13.05 20.21 -5.07
N VAL A 288 14.30 20.34 -4.62
CA VAL A 288 14.73 19.73 -3.37
C VAL A 288 14.32 20.66 -2.22
N CYS A 289 13.17 20.38 -1.60
CA CYS A 289 12.89 20.91 -0.26
C CYS A 289 13.72 20.08 0.73
N ILE A 290 14.92 20.55 1.05
CA ILE A 290 15.76 19.93 2.09
C ILE A 290 15.30 20.41 3.48
N SER A 291 14.82 19.41 4.21
CA SER A 291 14.88 19.16 5.66
C SER A 291 14.01 19.92 6.68
N ASP A 292 13.47 19.08 7.57
CA ASP A 292 12.85 19.35 8.87
C ASP A 292 13.75 20.02 9.92
N GLU A 293 14.99 20.38 9.59
CA GLU A 293 15.88 21.02 10.57
C GLU A 293 15.63 22.54 10.70
N VAL A 294 14.89 23.15 9.77
CA VAL A 294 14.65 24.60 9.75
C VAL A 294 13.35 25.00 10.48
N LEU A 295 12.40 24.10 10.70
CA LEU A 295 11.14 24.44 11.38
C LEU A 295 11.25 24.49 12.91
N ALA A 296 12.42 24.18 13.48
CA ALA A 296 12.59 24.13 14.94
C ALA A 296 13.03 25.46 15.58
N ARG A 297 13.44 26.50 14.85
CA ARG A 297 13.89 27.78 15.45
C ARG A 297 13.80 28.98 14.51
N ASP A 298 12.60 29.48 14.25
CA ASP A 298 12.29 30.91 14.34
C ASP A 298 10.88 31.20 13.80
N SER A 299 10.14 32.05 14.49
CA SER A 299 8.79 32.50 14.14
C SER A 299 8.78 33.57 13.02
N SER A 300 9.65 33.44 12.02
CA SER A 300 9.72 34.36 10.88
C SER A 300 10.50 33.75 9.73
N TYR A 301 9.88 32.93 8.88
CA TYR A 301 10.55 32.46 7.67
C TYR A 301 10.05 33.20 6.43
N SER A 302 10.90 34.11 5.97
CA SER A 302 10.96 34.50 4.56
C SER A 302 11.55 33.35 3.76
N CYS A 303 10.84 32.91 2.73
CA CYS A 303 11.36 32.09 1.65
C CYS A 303 12.53 32.84 1.00
N THR A 304 13.76 32.50 1.39
CA THR A 304 14.95 33.10 0.79
C THR A 304 15.41 32.19 -0.33
N THR A 305 15.33 32.74 -1.54
CA THR A 305 15.75 32.22 -2.83
C THR A 305 17.02 31.36 -2.78
N LEU A 306 16.96 30.12 -3.30
CA LEU A 306 18.16 29.40 -3.72
C LEU A 306 18.35 29.58 -5.23
N LYS A 307 19.15 30.59 -5.58
CA LYS A 307 19.90 30.60 -6.84
C LYS A 307 20.94 29.49 -6.75
N LEU A 308 20.94 28.58 -7.71
CA LEU A 308 22.19 27.95 -8.17
C LEU A 308 22.28 28.11 -9.67
N ALA A 309 23.29 28.87 -10.06
CA ALA A 309 23.77 29.00 -11.43
C ALA A 309 24.27 27.65 -11.92
N VAL A 310 24.09 27.39 -13.21
CA VAL A 310 24.87 26.38 -13.92
C VAL A 310 25.33 27.04 -15.22
N ASP A 311 26.66 27.16 -15.36
CA ASP A 311 27.37 27.47 -16.60
C ASP A 311 27.14 26.39 -17.67
#